data_AF-A0A7C1ZE56-F1
#
_entry.id   AF-A0A7C1ZE56-F1
#
_cell.length_a   1.000
_cell.length_b   1.000
_cell.length_c   1.000
_cell.angle_alpha   90.00
_cell.angle_beta   90.00
_cell.angle_gamma   90.00
#
_symmetry.space_group_name_H-M   'P 1'
#
loop_
_entity.id
_entity.type
_entity.pdbx_description
1 polymer ?
#
loop_
_entity_poly.entity_id
_entity_poly.type
_entity_poly.pdbx_seq_one_letter_code
_entity_poly.pdbx_strand_id
1 'polypeptide(L)'
;MSSKAYQPPTIEELAEKYKGANICLVAQGPTARRDFSAYSDVERCPGEPFYVWTQNAGWINHPTSSLGFVMDDIKSEIWDVNKRYTREQVESMVREAGIPLITSIAHPEFPPLVEFPLIKAMETLPKVNDSLNLNETINYMIALGIMFKVKRMDFWGADYYSPDGKSIRADKRACCEFWIGMAAMAGIEIRTYVDSDLMRYHLHRPDIEMEGVYGYESDKMPVEILNVLDLDGKGGAKIRIGNG
;
A
#
# COMPACT_ATOMS: atom_id res chain seq x y z
N MET A 1 11.81 -35.44 -14.29
CA MET A 1 11.27 -35.15 -12.94
C MET A 1 10.01 -34.32 -13.16
N SER A 2 8.84 -34.82 -12.75
CA SER A 2 7.60 -34.05 -12.86
C SER A 2 7.71 -32.86 -11.91
N SER A 3 7.83 -31.64 -12.46
CA SER A 3 7.72 -30.42 -11.65
C SER A 3 6.31 -30.44 -11.07
N LYS A 4 6.18 -30.51 -9.74
CA LYS A 4 4.88 -30.32 -9.10
C LYS A 4 4.33 -28.98 -9.60
N ALA A 5 3.16 -29.01 -10.23
CA ALA A 5 2.47 -27.79 -10.61
C ALA A 5 2.32 -26.91 -9.36
N TYR A 6 2.69 -25.63 -9.49
CA TYR A 6 2.50 -24.65 -8.42
C TYR A 6 1.02 -24.64 -8.01
N GLN A 7 0.75 -24.81 -6.72
CA GLN A 7 -0.59 -24.68 -6.15
C GLN A 7 -0.62 -23.34 -5.42
N PRO A 8 -1.49 -22.39 -5.80
CA PRO A 8 -1.60 -21.14 -5.07
C PRO A 8 -2.15 -21.41 -3.66
N PRO A 9 -1.74 -20.59 -2.68
CA PRO A 9 -2.39 -20.60 -1.39
C PRO A 9 -3.83 -20.07 -1.50
N THR A 10 -4.72 -20.54 -0.63
CA THR A 10 -6.08 -19.96 -0.51
C THR A 10 -6.03 -18.60 0.19
N ILE A 11 -7.12 -17.84 0.11
CA ILE A 11 -7.25 -16.57 0.86
C ILE A 11 -7.12 -16.80 2.37
N GLU A 12 -7.62 -17.92 2.89
CA GLU A 12 -7.54 -18.29 4.31
C GLU A 12 -6.10 -18.62 4.72
N GLU A 13 -5.34 -19.31 3.87
CA GLU A 13 -3.92 -19.60 4.11
C GLU A 13 -3.08 -18.32 4.09
N LEU A 14 -3.39 -17.39 3.18
CA LEU A 14 -2.78 -16.06 3.17
C LEU A 14 -3.16 -15.25 4.41
N ALA A 15 -4.42 -15.30 4.84
CA ALA A 15 -4.88 -14.62 6.04
C ALA A 15 -4.12 -15.08 7.27
N GLU A 16 -3.95 -16.40 7.44
CA GLU A 16 -3.19 -16.95 8.56
C GLU A 16 -1.69 -16.59 8.47
N LYS A 17 -1.09 -16.65 7.27
CA LYS A 17 0.30 -16.26 7.04
C LYS A 17 0.60 -14.82 7.45
N TYR A 18 -0.30 -13.88 7.15
CA TYR A 18 -0.05 -12.45 7.36
C TYR A 18 -0.66 -11.88 8.65
N LYS A 19 -1.42 -12.67 9.40
CA LYS A 19 -2.02 -12.24 10.67
C LYS A 19 -0.96 -11.80 11.67
N GLY A 20 -1.09 -10.57 12.17
CA GLY A 20 -0.12 -9.97 13.09
C GLY A 20 1.25 -9.67 12.47
N ALA A 21 1.40 -9.79 11.15
CA ALA A 21 2.66 -9.49 10.47
C ALA A 21 2.83 -7.97 10.26
N ASN A 22 4.08 -7.54 10.10
CA ASN A 22 4.37 -6.22 9.53
C ASN A 22 4.43 -6.37 8.01
N ILE A 23 3.78 -5.47 7.28
CA ILE A 23 3.82 -5.47 5.82
C ILE A 23 4.29 -4.12 5.29
N CYS A 24 4.99 -4.13 4.15
CA CYS A 24 5.27 -2.95 3.36
C CYS A 24 4.46 -3.00 2.07
N LEU A 25 3.63 -1.98 1.85
CA LEU A 25 2.83 -1.79 0.65
C LEU A 25 3.63 -0.93 -0.34
N VAL A 26 4.04 -1.53 -1.45
CA VAL A 26 4.83 -0.86 -2.49
C VAL A 26 3.95 -0.57 -3.70
N ALA A 27 3.58 0.72 -3.84
CA ALA A 27 2.88 1.27 -4.99
C ALA A 27 3.87 1.74 -6.09
N GLN A 28 3.37 2.35 -7.17
CA GLN A 28 4.16 2.67 -8.38
C GLN A 28 4.51 4.14 -8.58
N GLY A 29 4.31 4.99 -7.57
CA GLY A 29 4.64 6.41 -7.58
C GLY A 29 6.14 6.68 -7.63
N PRO A 30 6.55 7.95 -7.83
CA PRO A 30 7.95 8.33 -8.00
C PRO A 30 8.87 7.92 -6.83
N THR A 31 8.41 7.88 -5.58
CA THR A 31 9.26 7.46 -4.44
C THR A 31 9.62 5.97 -4.52
N ALA A 32 8.81 5.13 -5.16
CA ALA A 32 9.17 3.74 -5.46
C ALA A 32 10.14 3.59 -6.66
N ARG A 33 10.26 4.62 -7.51
CA ARG A 33 11.06 4.57 -8.76
C ARG A 33 12.39 5.31 -8.68
N ARG A 34 12.53 6.26 -7.75
CA ARG A 34 13.72 7.11 -7.63
C ARG A 34 14.98 6.34 -7.29
N ASP A 35 14.84 5.13 -6.77
CA ASP A 35 15.97 4.23 -6.67
C ASP A 35 15.54 2.75 -6.68
N PHE A 36 15.95 1.99 -7.70
CA PHE A 36 15.78 0.53 -7.64
C PHE A 36 16.67 -0.07 -6.54
N SER A 37 17.75 0.60 -6.10
CA SER A 37 18.40 0.25 -4.83
C SER A 37 17.62 0.66 -3.59
N ALA A 38 16.62 1.54 -3.66
CA ALA A 38 15.72 1.76 -2.51
C ALA A 38 14.72 0.62 -2.30
N TYR A 39 14.57 -0.34 -3.23
CA TYR A 39 13.95 -1.63 -2.87
C TYR A 39 14.76 -2.37 -1.80
N SER A 40 16.09 -2.13 -1.71
CA SER A 40 16.91 -2.54 -0.57
C SER A 40 16.76 -1.61 0.65
N ASP A 41 16.23 -0.39 0.50
CA ASP A 41 15.85 0.47 1.63
C ASP A 41 14.49 0.08 2.23
N VAL A 42 13.63 -0.63 1.49
CA VAL A 42 12.49 -1.33 2.10
C VAL A 42 13.02 -2.37 3.11
N GLU A 43 14.14 -3.06 2.81
CA GLU A 43 14.90 -3.88 3.78
C GLU A 43 15.44 -3.09 4.98
N ARG A 44 15.55 -1.76 4.86
CA ARG A 44 15.98 -0.85 5.92
C ARG A 44 14.84 -0.26 6.75
N CYS A 45 13.61 -0.78 6.71
CA CYS A 45 12.69 -0.57 7.85
C CYS A 45 13.27 -1.31 9.08
N PRO A 46 14.03 -0.66 9.98
CA PRO A 46 14.98 -1.37 10.82
C PRO A 46 14.27 -2.16 11.93
N GLY A 47 14.62 -3.44 12.06
CA GLY A 47 14.53 -4.18 13.32
C GLY A 47 13.32 -5.08 13.54
N GLU A 48 12.44 -5.28 12.54
CA GLU A 48 11.41 -6.35 12.58
C GLU A 48 11.24 -6.99 11.18
N PRO A 49 11.04 -8.32 11.07
CA PRO A 49 10.73 -8.95 9.80
C PRO A 49 9.43 -8.38 9.23
N PHE A 50 9.41 -8.16 7.92
CA PHE A 50 8.24 -7.66 7.20
C PHE A 50 8.03 -8.43 5.89
N TYR A 51 6.81 -8.39 5.38
CA TYR A 51 6.45 -8.92 4.07
C TYR A 51 6.23 -7.78 3.07
N VAL A 52 6.80 -7.90 1.87
CA VAL A 52 6.58 -6.90 0.82
C VAL A 52 5.38 -7.30 -0.02
N TRP A 53 4.40 -6.41 -0.13
CA TRP A 53 3.26 -6.52 -1.03
C TRP A 53 3.39 -5.47 -2.13
N THR A 54 3.28 -5.89 -3.39
CA THR A 54 3.59 -5.02 -4.53
C THR A 54 2.40 -4.79 -5.45
N GLN A 55 2.20 -3.55 -5.85
CA GLN A 55 1.17 -3.15 -6.81
C GLN A 55 1.58 -3.38 -8.27
N ASN A 56 0.65 -3.95 -9.04
CA ASN A 56 0.74 -4.20 -10.48
C ASN A 56 2.06 -4.88 -10.83
N ALA A 57 2.80 -4.40 -11.83
CA ALA A 57 4.12 -4.93 -12.23
C ALA A 57 5.24 -4.83 -11.15
N GLY A 58 4.95 -4.38 -9.93
CA GLY A 58 5.94 -4.32 -8.85
C GLY A 58 6.47 -5.70 -8.46
N TRP A 59 5.66 -6.76 -8.56
CA TRP A 59 6.08 -8.12 -8.20
C TRP A 59 7.18 -8.68 -9.12
N ILE A 60 7.26 -8.18 -10.36
CA ILE A 60 8.29 -8.56 -11.33
C ILE A 60 9.65 -7.96 -10.95
N ASN A 61 9.60 -6.75 -10.38
CA ASN A 61 10.77 -5.89 -10.21
C ASN A 61 11.33 -5.91 -8.78
N HIS A 62 10.50 -6.25 -7.80
CA HIS A 62 10.90 -6.25 -6.39
C HIS A 62 11.43 -7.63 -5.97
N PRO A 63 12.72 -7.76 -5.61
CA PRO A 63 13.37 -9.06 -5.40
C PRO A 63 12.77 -9.86 -4.24
N THR A 64 12.17 -9.17 -3.27
CA THR A 64 11.57 -9.76 -2.05
C THR A 64 10.05 -9.66 -2.01
N SER A 65 9.39 -9.40 -3.15
CA SER A 65 7.92 -9.42 -3.18
C SER A 65 7.38 -10.76 -2.70
N SER A 66 6.42 -10.72 -1.79
CA SER A 66 5.81 -11.90 -1.16
C SER A 66 4.33 -12.08 -1.50
N LEU A 67 3.71 -11.02 -2.03
CA LEU A 67 2.34 -10.99 -2.54
C LEU A 67 2.23 -9.89 -3.60
N GLY A 68 1.84 -10.25 -4.82
CA GLY A 68 1.55 -9.27 -5.87
C GLY A 68 0.06 -8.93 -5.93
N PHE A 69 -0.28 -7.73 -6.41
CA PHE A 69 -1.66 -7.35 -6.67
C PHE A 69 -1.78 -6.85 -8.11
N VAL A 70 -2.53 -7.57 -8.94
CA VAL A 70 -2.87 -7.23 -10.32
C VAL A 70 -4.39 -7.28 -10.44
N MET A 71 -5.04 -6.19 -10.04
CA MET A 71 -6.50 -6.18 -9.85
C MET A 71 -7.28 -6.18 -11.16
N ASP A 72 -6.72 -5.63 -12.23
CA ASP A 72 -7.29 -5.79 -13.56
C ASP A 72 -7.29 -7.27 -13.94
N ASP A 73 -8.42 -7.79 -14.42
CA ASP A 73 -8.48 -9.14 -14.96
C ASP A 73 -7.44 -9.27 -16.08
N ILE A 74 -6.59 -10.29 -15.99
CA ILE A 74 -5.53 -10.54 -16.98
C ILE A 74 -6.09 -10.82 -18.38
N LYS A 75 -7.37 -11.22 -18.50
CA LYS A 75 -8.06 -11.41 -19.78
C LYS A 75 -8.82 -10.18 -20.27
N SER A 76 -8.82 -9.08 -19.50
CA SER A 76 -9.52 -7.85 -19.84
C SER A 76 -8.93 -7.17 -21.08
N GLU A 77 -9.77 -6.47 -21.83
CA GLU A 77 -9.38 -5.60 -22.95
C GLU A 77 -8.54 -4.38 -22.51
N ILE A 78 -8.47 -4.09 -21.20
CA ILE A 78 -7.67 -2.97 -20.69
C ILE A 78 -6.18 -3.08 -21.07
N TRP A 79 -5.68 -4.30 -21.25
CA TRP A 79 -4.30 -4.57 -21.67
C TRP A 79 -4.04 -4.13 -23.11
N ASP A 80 -5.07 -4.13 -23.96
CA ASP A 80 -4.99 -3.64 -25.33
C ASP A 80 -5.04 -2.10 -25.38
N VAL A 81 -5.61 -1.46 -24.34
CA VAL A 81 -5.79 -0.01 -24.24
C VAL A 81 -4.60 0.68 -23.54
N ASN A 82 -4.08 0.12 -22.46
CA ASN A 82 -3.02 0.74 -21.64
C ASN A 82 -1.66 0.75 -22.36
N LYS A 83 -1.45 -0.14 -23.35
CA LYS A 83 -0.24 -0.24 -24.21
C LYS A 83 1.10 -0.37 -23.47
N ARG A 84 1.09 -0.52 -22.13
CA ARG A 84 2.29 -0.74 -21.33
C ARG A 84 2.84 -2.16 -21.48
N TYR A 85 1.94 -3.14 -21.57
CA TYR A 85 2.22 -4.54 -21.86
C TYR A 85 1.11 -5.06 -22.75
N THR A 86 1.41 -6.00 -23.65
CA THR A 86 0.38 -6.76 -24.34
C THR A 86 -0.22 -7.80 -23.40
N ARG A 87 -1.42 -8.31 -23.72
CA ARG A 87 -2.06 -9.37 -22.94
C ARG A 87 -1.16 -10.61 -22.83
N GLU A 88 -0.55 -11.03 -23.94
CA GLU A 88 0.34 -12.19 -23.99
C GLU A 88 1.56 -12.01 -23.09
N GLN A 89 2.11 -10.80 -23.01
CA GLN A 89 3.21 -10.49 -22.09
C GLN A 89 2.76 -10.64 -20.63
N VAL A 90 1.60 -10.11 -20.27
CA VAL A 90 1.06 -10.23 -18.90
C VAL A 90 0.79 -11.68 -18.54
N GLU A 91 0.16 -12.42 -19.44
CA GLU A 91 -0.09 -13.86 -19.26
C GLU A 91 1.21 -14.64 -19.07
N SER A 92 2.23 -14.39 -19.89
CA SER A 92 3.55 -15.03 -19.75
C SER A 92 4.19 -14.73 -18.40
N MET A 93 4.19 -13.45 -18.01
CA MET A 93 4.73 -13.03 -16.71
C MET A 93 3.99 -13.72 -15.56
N VAL A 94 2.66 -13.72 -15.56
CA VAL A 94 1.84 -14.36 -14.51
C VAL A 94 2.14 -15.85 -14.39
N ARG A 95 2.36 -16.56 -15.51
CA ARG A 95 2.71 -18.00 -15.48
C ARG A 95 4.05 -18.27 -14.78
N GLU A 96 4.99 -17.33 -14.88
CA GLU A 96 6.32 -17.43 -14.29
C GLU A 96 6.39 -16.91 -12.85
N ALA A 97 5.31 -16.31 -12.35
CA ALA A 97 5.27 -15.76 -11.00
C ALA A 97 5.47 -16.87 -9.94
N GLY A 98 6.54 -16.75 -9.15
CA GLY A 98 6.85 -17.66 -8.04
C GLY A 98 6.11 -17.34 -6.74
N ILE A 99 5.17 -16.40 -6.77
CA ILE A 99 4.43 -15.89 -5.61
C ILE A 99 2.94 -15.78 -5.94
N PRO A 100 2.04 -15.79 -4.94
CA PRO A 100 0.63 -15.49 -5.15
C PRO A 100 0.42 -14.07 -5.68
N LEU A 101 -0.54 -13.93 -6.59
CA LEU A 101 -0.96 -12.67 -7.20
C LEU A 101 -2.46 -12.48 -6.97
N ILE A 102 -2.83 -11.50 -6.13
CA ILE A 102 -4.22 -11.13 -5.91
C ILE A 102 -4.76 -10.43 -7.15
N THR A 103 -5.95 -10.85 -7.61
CA THR A 103 -6.63 -10.29 -8.79
C THR A 103 -8.14 -10.23 -8.62
N SER A 104 -8.86 -9.59 -9.55
CA SER A 104 -10.33 -9.55 -9.52
C SER A 104 -10.97 -10.88 -9.89
N ILE A 105 -10.36 -11.66 -10.78
CA ILE A 105 -10.86 -12.97 -11.25
C ILE A 105 -9.68 -13.94 -11.36
N ALA A 106 -9.73 -15.04 -10.62
CA ALA A 106 -8.73 -16.10 -10.78
C ALA A 106 -9.06 -16.99 -11.99
N HIS A 107 -8.02 -17.37 -12.74
CA HIS A 107 -8.14 -18.23 -13.92
C HIS A 107 -7.36 -19.54 -13.69
N PRO A 108 -7.99 -20.73 -13.80
CA PRO A 108 -7.35 -22.01 -13.47
C PRO A 108 -6.05 -22.29 -14.24
N GLU A 109 -5.92 -21.78 -15.46
CA GLU A 109 -4.73 -21.93 -16.28
C GLU A 109 -3.57 -21.00 -15.88
N PHE A 110 -3.79 -20.12 -14.90
CA PHE A 110 -2.78 -19.23 -14.30
C PHE A 110 -2.70 -19.47 -12.79
N PRO A 111 -2.03 -20.56 -12.34
CA PRO A 111 -2.05 -20.98 -10.95
C PRO A 111 -1.64 -19.91 -9.93
N PRO A 112 -0.73 -18.96 -10.20
CA PRO A 112 -0.41 -17.92 -9.22
C PRO A 112 -1.54 -16.97 -8.86
N LEU A 113 -2.61 -16.89 -9.66
CA LEU A 113 -3.73 -15.98 -9.43
C LEU A 113 -4.61 -16.46 -8.27
N VAL A 114 -4.84 -15.55 -7.32
CA VAL A 114 -5.75 -15.75 -6.20
C VAL A 114 -6.82 -14.65 -6.26
N GLU A 115 -8.09 -15.05 -6.26
CA GLU A 115 -9.19 -14.09 -6.36
C GLU A 115 -9.30 -13.27 -5.07
N PHE A 116 -9.43 -11.95 -5.22
CA PHE A 116 -9.72 -11.07 -4.11
C PHE A 116 -11.10 -11.41 -3.54
N PRO A 117 -11.25 -11.55 -2.21
CA PRO A 117 -12.49 -12.02 -1.60
C PRO A 117 -13.54 -10.90 -1.51
N LEU A 118 -14.02 -10.40 -2.66
CA LEU A 118 -14.85 -9.20 -2.77
C LEU A 118 -16.14 -9.30 -1.95
N ILE A 119 -16.85 -10.43 -2.02
CA ILE A 119 -18.08 -10.64 -1.25
C ILE A 119 -17.79 -10.54 0.25
N LYS A 120 -16.71 -11.19 0.72
CA LYS A 120 -16.32 -11.14 2.13
C LYS A 120 -15.92 -9.72 2.56
N ALA A 121 -15.21 -8.99 1.69
CA ALA A 121 -14.87 -7.59 1.93
C ALA A 121 -16.14 -6.73 2.04
N MET A 122 -17.12 -6.93 1.16
CA MET A 122 -18.41 -6.22 1.20
C MET A 122 -19.21 -6.52 2.47
N GLU A 123 -19.15 -7.75 2.97
CA GLU A 123 -19.83 -8.14 4.22
C GLU A 123 -19.16 -7.58 5.47
N THR A 124 -17.83 -7.53 5.51
CA THR A 124 -17.08 -7.31 6.76
C THR A 124 -16.47 -5.93 6.90
N LEU A 125 -16.21 -5.24 5.79
CA LEU A 125 -15.56 -3.94 5.83
C LEU A 125 -16.59 -2.79 5.85
N PRO A 126 -16.21 -1.65 6.45
CA PRO A 126 -17.03 -0.44 6.43
C PRO A 126 -17.26 0.06 5.01
N LYS A 127 -18.44 0.63 4.80
CA LYS A 127 -18.92 1.12 3.50
C LYS A 127 -19.32 2.58 3.65
N VAL A 128 -19.14 3.34 2.59
CA VAL A 128 -19.67 4.71 2.46
C VAL A 128 -20.63 4.70 1.28
N ASN A 129 -21.88 5.08 1.52
CA ASN A 129 -22.96 5.00 0.52
C ASN A 129 -23.09 3.59 -0.10
N ASP A 130 -23.04 2.55 0.74
CA ASP A 130 -23.07 1.13 0.35
C ASP A 130 -21.94 0.67 -0.60
N SER A 131 -20.93 1.51 -0.83
CA SER A 131 -19.74 1.22 -1.63
C SER A 131 -18.52 0.98 -0.73
N LEU A 132 -17.67 0.02 -1.12
CA LEU A 132 -16.34 -0.15 -0.52
C LEU A 132 -15.37 0.96 -0.95
N ASN A 133 -15.62 1.64 -2.07
CA ASN A 133 -14.70 2.64 -2.64
C ASN A 133 -13.28 2.06 -2.74
N LEU A 134 -13.07 1.05 -3.58
CA LEU A 134 -11.76 0.48 -3.86
C LEU A 134 -11.27 1.00 -5.21
N ASN A 135 -10.86 2.27 -5.24
CA ASN A 135 -10.66 3.01 -6.49
C ASN A 135 -9.31 2.72 -7.18
N GLU A 136 -8.35 2.15 -6.46
CA GLU A 136 -7.04 1.72 -6.99
C GLU A 136 -6.58 0.42 -6.32
N THR A 137 -5.62 -0.26 -6.94
CA THR A 137 -5.01 -1.49 -6.42
C THR A 137 -4.53 -1.36 -4.98
N ILE A 138 -3.94 -0.22 -4.60
CA ILE A 138 -3.48 -0.01 -3.22
C ILE A 138 -4.63 -0.04 -2.20
N ASN A 139 -5.85 0.37 -2.57
CA ASN A 139 -7.01 0.25 -1.69
C ASN A 139 -7.37 -1.21 -1.42
N TYR A 140 -7.26 -2.08 -2.42
CA TYR A 140 -7.43 -3.53 -2.24
C TYR A 140 -6.35 -4.11 -1.32
N MET A 141 -5.10 -3.64 -1.44
CA MET A 141 -4.00 -4.05 -0.56
C MET A 141 -4.29 -3.68 0.90
N ILE A 142 -4.74 -2.44 1.16
CA ILE A 142 -5.09 -1.99 2.51
C ILE A 142 -6.29 -2.78 3.05
N ALA A 143 -7.36 -2.92 2.25
CA ALA A 143 -8.56 -3.66 2.63
C ALA A 143 -8.25 -5.12 3.00
N LEU A 144 -7.42 -5.79 2.20
CA LEU A 144 -6.99 -7.16 2.49
C LEU A 144 -6.14 -7.24 3.75
N GLY A 145 -5.24 -6.28 3.96
CA GLY A 145 -4.44 -6.20 5.19
C GLY A 145 -5.30 -6.00 6.45
N ILE A 146 -6.39 -5.23 6.35
CA ILE A 146 -7.39 -5.10 7.43
C ILE A 146 -8.07 -6.46 7.69
N MET A 147 -8.55 -7.14 6.64
CA MET A 147 -9.19 -8.45 6.74
C MET A 147 -8.24 -9.50 7.35
N PHE A 148 -6.96 -9.44 7.01
CA PHE A 148 -5.91 -10.34 7.50
C PHE A 148 -5.44 -9.98 8.91
N LYS A 149 -5.83 -8.81 9.45
CA LYS A 149 -5.43 -8.32 10.77
C LYS A 149 -3.91 -8.24 10.91
N VAL A 150 -3.26 -7.63 9.93
CA VAL A 150 -1.82 -7.34 10.00
C VAL A 150 -1.55 -6.40 11.18
N LYS A 151 -0.35 -6.45 11.74
CA LYS A 151 0.06 -5.61 12.88
C LYS A 151 0.38 -4.18 12.42
N ARG A 152 1.07 -4.05 11.28
CA ARG A 152 1.58 -2.77 10.78
C ARG A 152 1.58 -2.72 9.26
N MET A 153 1.30 -1.54 8.70
CA MET A 153 1.43 -1.23 7.27
C MET A 153 2.38 -0.05 7.06
N ASP A 154 3.46 -0.30 6.33
CA ASP A 154 4.42 0.71 5.90
C ASP A 154 4.15 1.05 4.42
N PHE A 155 3.90 2.32 4.10
CA PHE A 155 3.51 2.76 2.76
C PHE A 155 4.71 3.33 1.98
N TRP A 156 4.93 2.80 0.78
CA TRP A 156 5.97 3.24 -0.14
C TRP A 156 5.41 3.42 -1.56
N GLY A 157 5.82 4.47 -2.29
CA GLY A 157 5.40 4.68 -3.68
C GLY A 157 3.93 5.05 -3.86
N ALA A 158 3.21 5.35 -2.79
CA ALA A 158 1.81 5.78 -2.84
C ALA A 158 1.73 7.31 -3.04
N ASP A 159 2.45 7.80 -4.04
CA ASP A 159 2.61 9.22 -4.29
C ASP A 159 1.52 9.71 -5.24
N TYR A 160 0.84 10.78 -4.86
CA TYR A 160 -0.23 11.40 -5.64
C TYR A 160 0.20 12.71 -6.31
N TYR A 161 1.49 13.04 -6.18
CA TYR A 161 2.11 14.22 -6.75
C TYR A 161 3.41 13.82 -7.44
N SER A 162 3.73 14.54 -8.50
CA SER A 162 5.01 14.44 -9.17
C SER A 162 6.11 15.16 -8.36
N PRO A 163 7.40 14.91 -8.66
CA PRO A 163 8.50 15.67 -8.07
C PRO A 163 8.37 17.19 -8.18
N ASP A 164 7.72 17.68 -9.23
CA ASP A 164 7.45 19.10 -9.49
C ASP A 164 6.09 19.58 -8.91
N GLY A 165 5.49 18.80 -8.01
CA GLY A 165 4.27 19.17 -7.28
C GLY A 165 2.98 19.12 -8.10
N LYS A 166 3.01 18.57 -9.32
CA LYS A 166 1.79 18.40 -10.13
C LYS A 166 1.03 17.16 -9.65
N SER A 167 -0.27 17.32 -9.48
CA SER A 167 -1.17 16.21 -9.17
C SER A 167 -1.04 15.08 -10.21
N ILE A 168 -0.74 13.87 -9.73
CA ILE A 168 -0.85 12.63 -10.49
C ILE A 168 -1.92 11.79 -9.77
N ARG A 169 -3.13 11.72 -10.35
CA ARG A 169 -4.26 10.96 -9.79
C ARG A 169 -4.68 11.41 -8.38
N ALA A 170 -4.55 12.70 -8.04
CA ALA A 170 -4.97 13.19 -6.72
C ALA A 170 -6.47 12.97 -6.43
N ASP A 171 -7.31 12.78 -7.46
CA ASP A 171 -8.71 12.39 -7.31
C ASP A 171 -8.87 11.01 -6.65
N LYS A 172 -7.82 10.17 -6.66
CA LYS A 172 -7.78 8.86 -6.02
C LYS A 172 -7.18 8.88 -4.60
N ARG A 173 -6.43 9.93 -4.25
CA ARG A 173 -5.77 10.09 -2.94
C ARG A 173 -6.75 9.96 -1.77
N ALA A 174 -7.88 10.65 -1.85
CA ALA A 174 -8.89 10.67 -0.78
C ALA A 174 -9.39 9.26 -0.43
N CYS A 175 -9.48 8.38 -1.43
CA CYS A 175 -9.86 6.99 -1.25
C CYS A 175 -8.78 6.20 -0.47
N CYS A 176 -7.50 6.43 -0.79
CA CYS A 176 -6.39 5.82 -0.07
C CYS A 176 -6.31 6.31 1.38
N GLU A 177 -6.41 7.62 1.61
CA GLU A 177 -6.43 8.22 2.95
C GLU A 177 -7.59 7.70 3.80
N PHE A 178 -8.79 7.56 3.19
CA PHE A 178 -9.93 6.93 3.86
C PHE A 178 -9.56 5.52 4.36
N TRP A 179 -9.03 4.67 3.48
CA TRP A 179 -8.65 3.29 3.85
C TRP A 179 -7.51 3.21 4.86
N ILE A 180 -6.56 4.14 4.82
CA ILE A 180 -5.52 4.28 5.85
C ILE A 180 -6.15 4.62 7.20
N GLY A 181 -7.11 5.55 7.23
CA GLY A 181 -7.89 5.87 8.43
C GLY A 181 -8.65 4.64 8.95
N MET A 182 -9.25 3.85 8.06
CA MET A 182 -9.93 2.61 8.43
C MET A 182 -8.97 1.55 9.01
N ALA A 183 -7.75 1.44 8.46
CA ALA A 183 -6.73 0.56 9.00
C ALA A 183 -6.26 1.00 10.40
N ALA A 184 -6.01 2.30 10.59
CA ALA A 184 -5.67 2.86 11.90
C ALA A 184 -6.78 2.61 12.94
N MET A 185 -8.05 2.80 12.55
CA MET A 185 -9.21 2.49 13.41
C MET A 185 -9.33 1.00 13.75
N ALA A 186 -8.83 0.10 12.89
CA ALA A 186 -8.75 -1.33 13.17
C ALA A 186 -7.57 -1.70 14.10
N GLY A 187 -6.81 -0.71 14.60
CA GLY A 187 -5.67 -0.92 15.49
C GLY A 187 -4.36 -1.27 14.77
N ILE A 188 -4.30 -1.07 13.45
CA ILE A 188 -3.11 -1.34 12.64
C ILE A 188 -2.19 -0.13 12.70
N GLU A 189 -0.91 -0.36 13.03
CA GLU A 189 0.08 0.70 13.02
C GLU A 189 0.35 1.15 11.57
N ILE A 190 0.35 2.46 11.32
CA ILE A 190 0.56 3.04 9.99
C ILE A 190 1.89 3.81 9.99
N ARG A 191 2.73 3.56 8.99
CA ARG A 191 3.93 4.35 8.71
C ARG A 191 3.98 4.75 7.26
N THR A 192 4.44 5.96 6.98
CA THR A 192 4.72 6.42 5.62
C THR A 192 6.20 6.69 5.48
N TYR A 193 6.77 6.47 4.29
CA TYR A 193 8.14 6.87 4.02
C TYR A 193 8.32 8.38 4.27
N VAL A 194 9.49 8.77 4.78
CA VAL A 194 9.75 10.17 5.21
C VAL A 194 9.51 11.17 4.09
N ASP A 195 9.85 10.83 2.85
CA ASP A 195 9.65 11.70 1.69
C ASP A 195 8.36 11.39 0.90
N SER A 196 7.44 10.63 1.49
CA SER A 196 6.16 10.33 0.83
C SER A 196 5.21 11.53 0.87
N ASP A 197 4.56 11.81 -0.26
CA ASP A 197 3.51 12.83 -0.35
C ASP A 197 2.12 12.32 0.07
N LEU A 198 2.00 11.04 0.45
CA LEU A 198 0.73 10.37 0.75
C LEU A 198 -0.12 11.10 1.81
N MET A 199 0.51 11.52 2.90
CA MET A 199 -0.13 12.23 4.01
C MET A 199 0.33 13.70 4.08
N ARG A 200 1.16 14.16 3.14
CA ARG A 200 1.67 15.54 3.14
C ARG A 200 0.64 16.48 2.54
N TYR A 201 0.52 17.64 3.15
CA TYR A 201 -0.16 18.78 2.56
C TYR A 201 0.90 19.69 1.95
N HIS A 202 0.79 19.97 0.65
CA HIS A 202 1.63 20.99 0.01
C HIS A 202 0.93 22.33 0.16
N LEU A 203 1.60 23.30 0.80
CA LEU A 203 1.09 24.66 0.89
C LEU A 203 0.99 25.24 -0.52
N HIS A 204 -0.24 25.50 -0.97
CA HIS A 204 -0.48 26.08 -2.29
C HIS A 204 -0.33 27.61 -2.26
N ARG A 205 -0.48 28.19 -1.07
CA ARG A 205 -0.42 29.63 -0.82
C ARG A 205 0.44 29.92 0.41
N PRO A 206 1.77 29.77 0.33
CA PRO A 206 2.67 30.00 1.48
C PRO A 206 2.67 31.47 1.96
N ASP A 207 2.05 32.38 1.20
CA ASP A 207 1.79 33.77 1.59
C ASP A 207 0.68 33.92 2.65
N ILE A 208 -0.21 32.92 2.79
CA ILE A 208 -1.36 32.95 3.70
C ILE A 208 -1.58 31.65 4.48
N GLU A 209 -0.88 30.56 4.12
CA GLU A 209 -0.91 29.27 4.80
C GLU A 209 0.39 29.06 5.58
N MET A 210 0.30 28.48 6.77
CA MET A 210 1.46 28.12 7.60
C MET A 210 1.58 26.61 7.74
N GLU A 211 2.81 26.10 7.84
CA GLU A 211 3.06 24.70 8.18
C GLU A 211 2.60 24.41 9.63
N GLY A 212 2.08 23.21 9.86
CA GLY A 212 1.62 22.76 11.18
C GLY A 212 0.17 22.27 11.18
N VAL A 213 -0.47 22.23 12.36
CA VAL A 213 -1.89 21.89 12.48
C VAL A 213 -2.70 23.14 12.13
N TYR A 214 -3.61 23.00 11.17
CA TYR A 214 -4.46 24.09 10.72
C TYR A 214 -5.19 24.77 11.90
N GLY A 215 -5.05 26.11 11.98
CA GLY A 215 -5.67 26.92 13.03
C GLY A 215 -4.85 27.06 14.32
N TYR A 216 -3.67 26.44 14.41
CA TYR A 216 -2.77 26.56 15.55
C TYR A 216 -1.44 27.20 15.14
N GLU A 217 -1.07 28.28 15.82
CA GLU A 217 0.30 28.80 15.74
C GLU A 217 1.24 27.82 16.46
N SER A 218 2.44 27.63 15.92
CA SER A 218 3.39 26.62 16.39
C SER A 218 3.83 26.85 17.85
N ASP A 219 3.88 28.10 18.31
CA ASP A 219 4.19 28.49 19.69
C ASP A 219 2.96 28.49 20.62
N LYS A 220 1.75 28.31 20.08
CA LYS A 220 0.47 28.23 20.81
C LYS A 220 -0.16 26.83 20.76
N MET A 221 0.58 25.82 20.31
CA MET A 221 0.12 24.45 20.34
C MET A 221 -0.15 24.01 21.78
N PRO A 222 -1.34 23.47 22.09
CA PRO A 222 -1.67 22.99 23.44
C PRO A 222 -0.93 21.68 23.79
N VAL A 223 -0.14 21.17 22.85
CA VAL A 223 0.64 19.94 22.98
C VAL A 223 2.08 20.21 22.59
N GLU A 224 3.00 19.64 23.34
CA GLU A 224 4.40 19.58 22.93
C GLU A 224 4.56 18.35 22.03
N ILE A 225 4.91 18.60 20.77
CA ILE A 225 5.28 17.54 19.84
C ILE A 225 6.71 17.14 20.18
N LEU A 226 6.86 16.02 20.90
CA LEU A 226 8.17 15.46 21.15
C LEU A 226 8.58 14.68 19.90
N ASN A 227 9.51 15.24 19.14
CA ASN A 227 10.26 14.50 18.14
C ASN A 227 11.15 13.50 18.89
N VAL A 228 10.60 12.32 19.19
CA VAL A 228 11.40 11.22 19.73
C VAL A 228 12.13 10.58 18.56
N LEU A 229 13.27 11.16 18.22
CA LEU A 229 14.36 10.40 17.63
C LEU A 229 14.88 9.49 18.74
N ASP A 230 14.30 8.29 18.89
CA ASP A 230 14.99 7.25 19.63
C ASP A 230 16.32 7.01 18.91
N LEU A 231 17.42 7.04 19.66
CA LEU A 231 18.80 6.89 19.18
C LEU A 231 19.03 5.59 18.37
N ASP A 232 18.02 4.72 18.31
CA ASP A 232 18.00 3.42 17.63
C ASP A 232 17.30 3.48 16.24
N GLY A 233 16.90 4.66 15.76
CA GLY A 233 16.34 4.84 14.41
C GLY A 233 14.89 4.37 14.23
N LYS A 234 14.20 3.99 15.32
CA LYS A 234 12.79 3.56 15.33
C LYS A 234 11.84 4.71 15.65
N GLY A 235 12.04 5.84 14.99
CA GLY A 235 11.33 7.09 15.29
C GLY A 235 9.81 6.93 15.28
N GLY A 236 9.16 7.54 16.28
CA GLY A 236 7.73 7.73 16.36
C GLY A 236 7.46 9.04 17.09
N ALA A 237 6.49 9.84 16.61
CA ALA A 237 6.09 11.06 17.32
C ALA A 237 5.33 10.69 18.60
N LYS A 238 5.81 11.15 19.76
CA LYS A 238 5.04 11.08 21.00
C LYS A 238 4.44 12.45 21.28
N ILE A 239 3.14 12.49 21.54
CA ILE A 239 2.45 13.73 21.91
C ILE A 239 2.42 13.78 23.43
N ARG A 240 3.03 14.82 24.01
CA ARG A 240 2.81 15.17 25.41
C ARG A 240 1.78 16.28 25.46
N ILE A 241 0.65 16.02 26.09
CA ILE A 241 -0.33 17.07 26.37
C ILE A 241 0.32 18.00 27.41
N GLY A 242 0.43 19.28 27.08
CA GLY A 242 0.88 20.28 28.04
C GLY A 242 -0.16 20.39 29.14
N ASN A 243 0.24 20.25 30.40
CA ASN A 243 -0.65 20.58 31.51
C ASN A 243 -0.94 22.08 31.46
N GLY A 244 -2.20 22.45 31.24
CA GLY A 244 -2.71 23.74 31.72
C GLY A 244 -2.69 23.80 33.24
#